data_AF-A0A5N6Y5A6-F1
#
_entry.id   AF-A0A5N6Y5A6-F1
#
_cell.length_a   1.000
_cell.length_b   1.000
_cell.length_c   1.000
_cell.angle_alpha   90.00
_cell.angle_beta   90.00
_cell.angle_gamma   90.00
#
_symmetry.space_group_name_H-M   'P 1'
#
loop_
_entity.id
_entity.type
_entity.pdbx_description
1 polymer ?
#
loop_
_entity_poly.entity_id
_entity_poly.type
_entity_poly.pdbx_seq_one_letter_code
_entity_poly.pdbx_strand_id
1 'polypeptide(L)'
;MKPARGIRANSTRYYIVYLLDWEPLSPVLSLPSSTLLSSAKISMGRSSYPPTILSMEVDGEDDSDYRILIHGRIRYVTIAPGTYDRGTLSMPLDSLPDFPRDESWNHAYISRDNLTGDLKTSLTTRIFPGVNCIWHANLVDCLDLTKTRTISPNAFEATCPLTKSGPQATVIAKLARFEWEIPRIEQETQAYKMLEQTGLAPQFLGHIHEHGRVVGFVLEKLEGSHGGIEDLSVCKALLQRFHGLGLLHGDVNRYNFIIQQGSAKLIDFERSRYCPREDEAMNAEMNSLSEQLMEDTGRGAGIIFKEIDADGN
;
A
#
# COMPACT_ATOMS: atom_id res chain seq x y z
N MET A 1 6.58 2.62 -30.70
CA MET A 1 5.63 3.56 -30.08
C MET A 1 4.24 2.93 -30.09
N LYS A 2 3.79 2.38 -28.96
CA LYS A 2 2.38 2.00 -28.72
C LYS A 2 1.73 3.15 -27.91
N PRO A 3 0.42 3.43 -28.09
CA PRO A 3 -0.22 4.60 -27.51
C PRO A 3 -0.38 4.43 -25.99
N ALA A 4 -0.38 5.56 -25.27
CA ALA A 4 -0.70 5.62 -23.85
C ALA A 4 -2.07 4.96 -23.60
N ARG A 5 -2.13 4.00 -22.67
CA ARG A 5 -3.40 3.43 -22.20
C ARG A 5 -4.20 4.58 -21.55
N GLY A 6 -5.34 4.93 -22.14
CA GLY A 6 -6.25 5.92 -21.61
C GLY A 6 -6.76 5.54 -20.23
N ILE A 7 -6.97 6.56 -19.39
CA ILE A 7 -7.60 6.48 -18.07
C ILE A 7 -8.93 5.72 -18.21
N ARG A 8 -8.99 4.46 -17.74
CA ARG A 8 -10.22 3.67 -17.78
C ARG A 8 -11.09 3.98 -16.57
N ALA A 9 -12.34 4.35 -16.86
CA ALA A 9 -13.39 4.66 -15.91
C ALA A 9 -13.73 3.45 -15.02
N ASN A 10 -14.16 3.79 -13.79
CA ASN A 10 -14.61 2.93 -12.70
C ASN A 10 -15.46 1.74 -13.18
N SER A 11 -14.91 0.55 -13.01
CA SER A 11 -15.66 -0.69 -12.82
C SER A 11 -15.19 -1.25 -11.49
N THR A 12 -16.11 -1.34 -10.52
CA THR A 12 -15.92 -2.09 -9.29
C THR A 12 -15.69 -3.54 -9.67
N ARG A 13 -14.42 -3.93 -9.88
CA ARG A 13 -14.03 -5.32 -10.11
C ARG A 13 -13.73 -5.95 -8.76
N TYR A 14 -14.41 -7.07 -8.50
CA TYR A 14 -14.09 -7.95 -7.39
C TYR A 14 -12.75 -8.64 -7.72
N TYR A 15 -11.69 -8.26 -7.02
CA TYR A 15 -10.39 -8.90 -7.14
C TYR A 15 -10.21 -9.87 -5.99
N ILE A 16 -9.99 -11.15 -6.31
CA ILE A 16 -9.49 -12.13 -5.36
C ILE A 16 -7.97 -11.98 -5.34
N VAL A 17 -7.46 -11.23 -4.35
CA VAL A 17 -6.03 -11.10 -4.10
C VAL A 17 -5.58 -12.34 -3.30
N TYR A 18 -4.78 -13.21 -3.91
CA TYR A 18 -4.02 -14.20 -3.14
C TYR A 18 -2.84 -13.46 -2.50
N LEU A 19 -2.93 -13.19 -1.21
CA LEU A 19 -1.79 -12.74 -0.41
C LEU A 19 -0.99 -13.98 -0.03
N LEU A 20 0.20 -14.13 -0.60
CA LEU A 20 1.17 -15.06 -0.05
C LEU A 20 1.74 -14.44 1.22
N ASP A 21 1.80 -15.24 2.28
CA ASP A 21 2.37 -14.83 3.55
C ASP A 21 3.79 -14.31 3.31
N TRP A 22 4.00 -13.06 3.71
CA TRP A 22 5.31 -12.43 3.78
C TRP A 22 6.04 -13.06 4.97
N GLU A 23 6.97 -13.98 4.73
CA GLU A 23 7.88 -14.38 5.79
C GLU A 23 8.91 -13.27 6.05
N PRO A 24 9.18 -12.92 7.32
CA PRO A 24 10.15 -11.90 7.66
C PRO A 24 11.56 -12.34 7.22
N LEU A 25 12.27 -11.46 6.51
CA LEU A 25 13.71 -11.56 6.29
C LEU A 25 14.45 -11.35 7.62
N SER A 26 14.48 -12.36 8.48
CA SER A 26 15.38 -12.45 9.63
C SER A 26 16.33 -13.64 9.43
N PRO A 27 17.66 -13.44 9.39
CA PRO A 27 18.59 -14.56 9.39
C PRO A 27 18.64 -15.16 10.80
N VAL A 28 17.90 -16.24 11.03
CA VAL A 28 18.12 -17.10 12.22
C VAL A 28 19.41 -17.87 11.98
N LEU A 29 20.55 -17.26 12.29
CA LEU A 29 21.80 -18.00 12.44
C LEU A 29 21.80 -18.65 13.82
N SER A 30 21.52 -19.96 13.86
CA SER A 30 21.80 -20.80 15.01
C SER A 30 23.31 -20.96 15.18
N LEU A 31 23.91 -20.15 16.05
CA LEU A 31 25.29 -20.34 16.48
C LEU A 31 25.31 -21.13 17.80
N PRO A 32 26.18 -22.15 17.94
CA PRO A 32 26.33 -22.89 19.19
C PRO A 32 27.03 -22.03 20.24
N SER A 33 26.67 -22.27 21.50
CA SER A 33 27.08 -21.52 22.68
C SER A 33 28.60 -21.44 22.89
N SER A 34 29.00 -20.27 23.38
CA SER A 34 30.28 -19.90 24.01
C SER A 34 31.47 -19.68 23.06
N THR A 35 31.75 -18.42 22.71
CA THR A 35 32.97 -17.69 23.09
C THR A 35 32.79 -16.20 22.78
N LEU A 36 33.31 -15.33 23.65
CA LEU A 36 33.35 -13.87 23.51
C LEU A 36 34.03 -13.46 22.19
N LEU A 37 33.27 -12.88 21.25
CA LEU A 37 33.80 -12.15 20.10
C LEU A 37 32.96 -10.89 19.89
N SER A 38 33.66 -9.76 19.79
CA SER A 38 33.14 -8.42 19.57
C SER A 38 32.05 -8.38 18.49
N SER A 39 30.89 -7.83 18.84
CA SER A 39 29.73 -7.67 17.97
C SER A 39 29.98 -6.65 16.86
N ALA A 40 30.77 -7.02 15.85
CA ALA A 40 30.71 -6.36 14.56
C ALA A 40 29.39 -6.74 13.91
N LYS A 41 28.42 -5.81 13.86
CA LYS A 41 27.24 -5.95 13.00
C LYS A 41 27.75 -6.10 11.56
N ILE A 42 27.76 -7.32 11.03
CA ILE A 42 27.99 -7.56 9.62
C ILE A 42 26.76 -6.99 8.91
N SER A 43 26.90 -5.78 8.37
CA SER A 43 25.95 -5.22 7.42
C SER A 43 25.99 -6.13 6.19
N MET A 44 25.02 -7.03 6.06
CA MET A 44 24.77 -7.65 4.77
C MET A 44 24.40 -6.54 3.79
N GLY A 45 25.17 -6.41 2.71
CA GLY A 45 24.83 -5.47 1.65
C GLY A 45 23.52 -5.89 0.99
N ARG A 46 22.67 -4.92 0.62
CA ARG A 46 21.34 -5.17 -0.02
C ARG A 46 21.39 -6.13 -1.22
N SER A 47 22.56 -6.34 -1.84
CA SER A 47 22.77 -7.30 -2.94
C SER A 47 22.67 -8.79 -2.54
N SER A 48 22.62 -9.15 -1.26
CA SER A 48 22.54 -10.56 -0.82
C SER A 48 21.12 -11.06 -0.56
N TYR A 49 20.09 -10.22 -0.70
CA TYR A 49 18.70 -10.66 -0.51
C TYR A 49 18.26 -11.59 -1.63
N PRO A 50 17.56 -12.70 -1.31
CA PRO A 50 16.97 -13.56 -2.32
C PRO A 50 15.92 -12.78 -3.14
N PRO A 51 15.68 -13.14 -4.41
CA PRO A 51 14.57 -12.61 -5.16
C PRO A 51 13.26 -12.77 -4.37
N THR A 52 12.44 -11.72 -4.28
CA THR A 52 11.21 -11.72 -3.49
C THR A 52 10.11 -10.95 -4.23
N ILE A 53 8.87 -11.43 -4.15
CA ILE A 53 7.71 -10.68 -4.66
C ILE A 53 7.26 -9.70 -3.57
N LEU A 54 7.30 -8.41 -3.88
CA LEU A 54 6.80 -7.36 -2.98
C LEU A 54 5.31 -7.11 -3.19
N SER A 55 4.84 -7.21 -4.43
CA SER A 55 3.43 -7.04 -4.80
C SER A 55 3.15 -7.74 -6.13
N MET A 56 1.92 -8.20 -6.30
CA MET A 56 1.47 -8.80 -7.56
C MET A 56 -0.01 -8.49 -7.82
N GLU A 57 -0.35 -8.44 -9.11
CA GLU A 57 -1.71 -8.42 -9.64
C GLU A 57 -1.76 -9.45 -10.76
N VAL A 58 -2.35 -10.61 -10.47
CA VAL A 58 -2.39 -11.76 -11.38
C VAL A 58 -3.70 -11.75 -12.14
N ASP A 59 -3.61 -11.68 -13.46
CA ASP A 59 -4.73 -11.77 -14.39
C ASP A 59 -4.53 -12.96 -15.35
N GLY A 60 -5.59 -13.74 -15.56
CA GLY A 60 -5.56 -14.91 -16.45
C GLY A 60 -5.90 -14.58 -17.89
N GLU A 61 -6.53 -13.44 -18.15
CA GLU A 61 -7.00 -12.97 -19.45
C GLU A 61 -6.24 -11.73 -19.96
N ASP A 62 -5.64 -10.96 -19.05
CA ASP A 62 -4.78 -9.81 -19.34
C ASP A 62 -3.35 -10.02 -18.82
N ASP A 63 -2.51 -8.99 -18.96
CA ASP A 63 -1.17 -8.94 -18.38
C ASP A 63 -1.21 -9.15 -16.85
N SER A 64 -0.29 -9.96 -16.32
CA SER A 64 -0.02 -10.08 -14.89
C SER A 64 1.17 -9.20 -14.49
N ASP A 65 1.01 -8.38 -13.46
CA ASP A 65 2.02 -7.40 -13.05
C ASP A 65 2.61 -7.73 -11.68
N TYR A 66 3.92 -7.53 -11.55
CA TYR A 66 4.69 -7.85 -10.35
C TYR A 66 5.66 -6.72 -10.02
N ARG A 67 5.80 -6.46 -8.73
CA ARG A 67 6.86 -5.64 -8.15
C ARG A 67 7.73 -6.57 -7.33
N ILE A 68 8.98 -6.74 -7.73
CA ILE A 68 9.91 -7.71 -7.14
C ILE A 68 11.15 -7.02 -6.58
N LEU A 69 11.72 -7.57 -5.50
CA LEU A 69 13.07 -7.26 -5.05
C LEU A 69 14.00 -8.28 -5.66
N ILE A 70 14.95 -7.86 -6.49
CA ILE A 70 15.96 -8.73 -7.10
C ILE A 70 17.30 -7.99 -7.16
N HIS A 71 18.38 -8.67 -6.79
CA HIS A 71 19.72 -8.08 -6.70
C HIS A 71 19.76 -6.80 -5.82
N GLY A 72 18.96 -6.76 -4.76
CA GLY A 72 18.87 -5.61 -3.86
C GLY A 72 18.15 -4.40 -4.44
N ARG A 73 17.44 -4.54 -5.57
CA ARG A 73 16.67 -3.48 -6.21
C ARG A 73 15.24 -3.89 -6.46
N ILE A 74 14.36 -2.92 -6.31
CA ILE A 74 12.97 -3.06 -6.72
C ILE A 74 12.88 -2.93 -8.25
N ARG A 75 12.24 -3.91 -8.87
CA ARG A 75 12.03 -4.01 -10.32
C ARG A 75 10.58 -4.36 -10.60
N TYR A 76 10.14 -4.04 -11.80
CA TYR A 76 8.80 -4.36 -12.27
C TYR A 76 8.86 -5.45 -13.33
N VAL A 77 7.97 -6.43 -13.24
CA VAL A 77 7.82 -7.50 -14.22
C VAL A 77 6.38 -7.53 -14.67
N THR A 78 6.16 -7.57 -15.98
CA THR A 78 4.85 -7.79 -16.58
C THR A 78 4.92 -9.08 -17.39
N ILE A 79 3.97 -9.98 -17.17
CA ILE A 79 3.89 -11.26 -17.86
C ILE A 79 2.63 -11.26 -18.71
N ALA A 80 2.80 -11.42 -20.02
CA ALA A 80 1.71 -11.44 -20.98
C ALA A 80 0.77 -12.65 -20.76
N PRO A 81 -0.52 -12.53 -21.10
CA PRO A 81 -1.46 -13.64 -20.99
C PRO A 81 -0.99 -14.84 -21.83
N GLY A 82 -1.25 -16.05 -21.33
CA GLY A 82 -0.84 -17.31 -21.99
C GLY A 82 0.64 -17.65 -21.86
N THR A 83 1.44 -16.85 -21.14
CA THR A 83 2.87 -17.15 -20.93
C THR A 83 3.09 -18.30 -19.95
N TYR A 84 2.36 -18.28 -18.84
CA TYR A 84 2.39 -19.30 -17.80
C TYR A 84 0.98 -19.69 -17.39
N ASP A 85 0.83 -20.87 -16.80
CA ASP A 85 -0.42 -21.26 -16.14
C ASP A 85 -0.64 -20.46 -14.84
N ARG A 86 -1.87 -20.51 -14.32
CA ARG A 86 -2.26 -19.73 -13.14
C ARG A 86 -1.45 -20.07 -11.88
N GLY A 87 -1.03 -21.32 -11.70
CA GLY A 87 -0.21 -21.74 -10.56
C GLY A 87 1.15 -21.07 -10.61
N THR A 88 1.80 -21.13 -11.77
CA THR A 88 3.06 -20.43 -12.02
C THR A 88 2.93 -18.91 -11.90
N LEU A 89 1.85 -18.29 -12.41
CA LEU A 89 1.62 -16.86 -12.24
C LEU A 89 1.45 -16.43 -10.77
N SER A 90 1.03 -17.33 -9.90
CA SER A 90 0.91 -17.06 -8.46
C SER A 90 2.26 -17.14 -7.73
N MET A 91 3.25 -17.84 -8.32
CA MET A 91 4.59 -18.09 -7.77
C MET A 91 5.67 -17.98 -8.88
N PRO A 92 5.80 -16.83 -9.57
CA PRO A 92 6.56 -16.77 -10.81
C PRO A 92 8.08 -16.87 -10.65
N LEU A 93 8.63 -16.59 -9.46
CA LEU A 93 10.08 -16.34 -9.25
C LEU A 93 10.97 -17.44 -9.83
N ASP A 94 10.65 -18.71 -9.59
CA ASP A 94 11.45 -19.85 -10.05
C ASP A 94 11.32 -20.09 -11.57
N SER A 95 10.32 -19.49 -12.20
CA SER A 95 10.07 -19.58 -13.65
C SER A 95 10.55 -18.36 -14.43
N LEU A 96 10.98 -17.29 -13.74
CA LEU A 96 11.50 -16.09 -14.38
C LEU A 96 12.86 -16.36 -15.05
N PRO A 97 13.15 -15.69 -16.17
CA PRO A 97 14.47 -15.75 -16.79
C PRO A 97 15.53 -15.10 -15.87
N ASP A 98 16.79 -15.47 -16.07
CA ASP A 98 17.90 -14.77 -15.42
C ASP A 98 17.95 -13.31 -15.87
N PHE A 99 17.86 -12.40 -14.90
CA PHE A 99 17.93 -10.97 -15.17
C PHE A 99 19.33 -10.40 -14.95
N PRO A 100 19.77 -9.41 -15.77
CA PRO A 100 21.02 -8.71 -15.55
C PRO A 100 21.08 -7.99 -14.19
N ARG A 101 22.27 -7.95 -13.58
CA ARG A 101 22.52 -7.26 -12.30
C ARG A 101 22.74 -5.75 -12.45
N ASP A 102 22.96 -5.28 -13.68
CA ASP A 102 23.23 -3.88 -13.96
C ASP A 102 21.97 -2.99 -13.88
N GLU A 103 22.19 -1.68 -14.04
CA GLU A 103 21.16 -0.66 -13.91
C GLU A 103 20.42 -0.33 -15.22
N SER A 104 20.70 -1.04 -16.32
CA SER A 104 20.21 -0.70 -17.66
C SER A 104 18.71 -0.90 -17.89
N TRP A 105 18.03 -1.50 -16.91
CA TRP A 105 16.60 -1.81 -16.95
C TRP A 105 15.97 -1.53 -15.59
N ASN A 106 14.66 -1.33 -15.56
CA ASN A 106 13.85 -1.39 -14.33
C ASN A 106 12.49 -2.06 -14.54
N HIS A 107 12.16 -2.41 -15.78
CA HIS A 107 10.97 -3.13 -16.18
C HIS A 107 11.32 -4.26 -17.13
N ALA A 108 10.78 -5.45 -16.87
CA ALA A 108 10.83 -6.59 -17.76
C ALA A 108 9.43 -6.94 -18.26
N TYR A 109 9.29 -7.18 -19.56
CA TYR A 109 8.09 -7.74 -20.16
C TYR A 109 8.39 -9.14 -20.67
N ILE A 110 7.65 -10.13 -20.19
CA ILE A 110 7.83 -11.54 -20.51
C ILE A 110 6.61 -12.02 -21.27
N SER A 111 6.83 -12.69 -22.41
CA SER A 111 5.78 -13.30 -23.21
C SER A 111 6.23 -14.65 -23.74
N ARG A 112 5.28 -15.49 -24.16
CA ARG A 112 5.59 -16.69 -24.94
C ARG A 112 5.40 -16.46 -26.43
N ASP A 113 6.31 -16.96 -27.24
CA ASP A 113 6.19 -16.92 -28.69
C ASP A 113 5.11 -17.91 -29.17
N ASN A 114 4.16 -17.44 -29.98
CA ASN A 114 3.00 -18.24 -30.39
C ASN A 114 3.34 -19.39 -31.35
N LEU A 115 4.50 -19.37 -32.00
CA LEU A 115 4.90 -20.40 -32.98
C LEU A 115 5.79 -21.46 -32.36
N THR A 116 6.77 -21.02 -31.56
CA THR A 116 7.80 -21.88 -30.97
C THR A 116 7.47 -22.32 -29.54
N GLY A 117 6.65 -21.54 -28.83
CA GLY A 117 6.42 -21.72 -27.41
C GLY A 117 7.57 -21.22 -26.54
N ASP A 118 8.60 -20.58 -27.11
CA ASP A 118 9.76 -20.10 -26.35
C ASP A 118 9.45 -18.83 -25.55
N LEU A 119 10.13 -18.65 -24.42
CA LEU A 119 10.04 -17.43 -23.63
C LEU A 119 10.80 -16.29 -24.31
N LYS A 120 10.14 -15.13 -24.40
CA LYS A 120 10.70 -13.87 -24.88
C LYS A 120 10.69 -12.86 -23.76
N THR A 121 11.84 -12.23 -23.53
CA THR A 121 12.01 -11.21 -22.48
C THR A 121 12.49 -9.92 -23.12
N SER A 122 11.78 -8.83 -22.82
CA SER A 122 12.16 -7.48 -23.20
C SER A 122 12.48 -6.67 -21.95
N LEU A 123 13.69 -6.14 -21.86
CA LEU A 123 14.13 -5.31 -20.75
C LEU A 123 14.14 -3.84 -21.17
N THR A 124 13.57 -2.99 -20.33
CA THR A 124 13.51 -1.54 -20.60
C THR A 124 13.76 -0.73 -19.33
N THR A 125 14.19 0.51 -19.53
CA THR A 125 14.18 1.54 -18.49
C THR A 125 12.98 2.44 -18.71
N ARG A 126 12.09 2.50 -17.72
CA ARG A 126 10.87 3.31 -17.69
C ARG A 126 10.98 4.39 -16.63
N ILE A 127 10.35 5.53 -16.88
CA ILE A 127 10.10 6.54 -15.85
C ILE A 127 8.73 6.24 -15.27
N PHE A 128 8.69 5.72 -14.04
CA PHE A 128 7.44 5.47 -13.33
C PHE A 128 6.96 6.76 -12.65
N PRO A 129 5.64 7.05 -12.66
CA PRO A 129 5.09 8.21 -11.97
C PRO A 129 5.31 8.09 -10.46
N GLY A 130 5.59 9.20 -9.79
CA GLY A 130 5.66 9.29 -8.34
C GLY A 130 4.65 10.29 -7.80
N VAL A 131 4.49 10.28 -6.49
CA VAL A 131 3.78 11.36 -5.77
C VAL A 131 4.61 12.64 -5.91
N ASN A 132 3.97 13.72 -6.31
CA ASN A 132 4.57 15.04 -6.50
C ASN A 132 4.34 15.96 -5.29
N CYS A 133 3.27 15.77 -4.53
CA CYS A 133 2.97 16.54 -3.32
C CYS A 133 3.87 16.12 -2.13
N ILE A 134 5.16 16.44 -2.24
CA ILE A 134 6.16 16.14 -1.20
C ILE A 134 6.29 17.35 -0.28
N TRP A 135 5.55 17.33 0.83
CA TRP A 135 5.49 18.46 1.77
C TRP A 135 6.13 18.15 3.14
N HIS A 136 6.33 16.87 3.47
CA HIS A 136 6.88 16.45 4.76
C HIS A 136 8.37 16.13 4.60
N ALA A 137 9.21 16.55 5.56
CA ALA A 137 10.66 16.43 5.45
C ALA A 137 11.19 14.99 5.58
N ASN A 138 10.48 14.15 6.33
CA ASN A 138 10.88 12.75 6.50
C ASN A 138 10.61 11.94 5.23
N LEU A 139 11.66 11.26 4.76
CA LEU A 139 11.66 10.33 3.65
C LEU A 139 12.09 8.96 4.18
N VAL A 140 11.24 7.95 4.02
CA VAL A 140 11.46 6.57 4.48
C VAL A 140 11.66 5.67 3.25
N ASP A 141 12.77 4.95 3.20
CA ASP A 141 12.96 3.92 2.18
C ASP A 141 11.98 2.78 2.45
N CYS A 142 11.21 2.36 1.44
CA CYS A 142 10.24 1.29 1.58
C CYS A 142 10.87 -0.05 2.04
N LEU A 143 12.16 -0.27 1.79
CA LEU A 143 12.87 -1.46 2.26
C LEU A 143 13.28 -1.39 3.74
N ASP A 144 13.19 -0.23 4.36
CA ASP A 144 13.45 -0.06 5.79
C ASP A 144 12.17 -0.27 6.64
N LEU A 145 11.01 -0.48 5.99
CA LEU A 145 9.75 -0.82 6.63
C LEU A 145 9.65 -2.34 6.84
N THR A 146 9.44 -2.77 8.08
CA THR A 146 9.16 -4.18 8.38
C THR A 146 7.67 -4.37 8.57
N LYS A 147 7.01 -4.97 7.58
CA LYS A 147 5.58 -5.27 7.63
C LYS A 147 5.24 -6.21 8.80
N THR A 148 4.29 -5.82 9.63
CA THR A 148 3.79 -6.64 10.75
C THR A 148 2.39 -7.19 10.48
N ARG A 149 1.54 -6.45 9.76
CA ARG A 149 0.16 -6.86 9.44
C ARG A 149 -0.32 -6.26 8.13
N THR A 150 -1.01 -7.04 7.30
CA THR A 150 -1.72 -6.52 6.11
C THR A 150 -3.06 -5.91 6.52
N ILE A 151 -3.39 -4.72 5.99
CA ILE A 151 -4.70 -4.07 6.18
C ILE A 151 -5.50 -4.11 4.88
N SER A 152 -4.85 -3.72 3.78
CA SER A 152 -5.39 -3.77 2.43
C SER A 152 -4.26 -4.10 1.45
N PRO A 153 -4.53 -4.23 0.14
CA PRO A 153 -3.46 -4.43 -0.83
C PRO A 153 -2.41 -3.29 -0.82
N ASN A 154 -2.82 -2.04 -0.60
CA ASN A 154 -1.93 -0.88 -0.62
C ASN A 154 -1.59 -0.32 0.78
N ALA A 155 -2.17 -0.85 1.86
CA ALA A 155 -1.93 -0.40 3.23
C ALA A 155 -1.57 -1.56 4.18
N PHE A 156 -0.60 -1.32 5.07
CA PHE A 156 -0.15 -2.31 6.04
C PHE A 156 0.41 -1.64 7.29
N GLU A 157 0.34 -2.36 8.41
CA GLU A 157 1.06 -2.00 9.62
C GLU A 157 2.54 -2.38 9.46
N ALA A 158 3.43 -1.53 9.91
CA ALA A 158 4.87 -1.78 9.87
C ALA A 158 5.59 -1.19 11.09
N THR A 159 6.78 -1.71 11.39
CA THR A 159 7.75 -1.00 12.20
C THR A 159 8.61 -0.10 11.32
N CYS A 160 8.81 1.15 11.76
CA CYS A 160 9.52 2.18 11.00
C CYS A 160 10.61 2.85 11.85
N PRO A 161 11.86 2.96 11.35
CA PRO A 161 12.92 3.71 12.00
C PRO A 161 12.76 5.21 11.69
N LEU A 162 11.76 5.87 12.28
CA LEU A 162 11.48 7.31 12.06
C LEU A 162 12.67 8.22 12.42
N THR A 163 13.60 7.74 13.25
CA THR A 163 14.90 8.39 13.48
C THR A 163 16.02 7.34 13.43
N LYS A 164 17.21 7.74 12.94
CA LYS A 164 18.38 6.86 12.74
C LYS A 164 18.88 6.15 14.02
N SER A 165 18.41 6.54 15.19
CA SER A 165 18.83 5.98 16.48
C SER A 165 17.70 5.87 17.51
N GLY A 166 16.44 6.08 17.10
CA GLY A 166 15.29 5.99 18.00
C GLY A 166 14.63 4.61 17.99
N PRO A 167 13.68 4.39 18.93
CA PRO A 167 12.86 3.19 18.92
C PRO A 167 12.07 3.09 17.63
N GLN A 168 11.91 1.86 17.13
CA GLN A 168 11.01 1.60 16.02
C GLN A 168 9.58 1.93 16.44
N ALA A 169 8.92 2.80 15.69
CA ALA A 169 7.51 3.11 15.91
C ALA A 169 6.65 2.17 15.06
N THR A 170 5.54 1.69 15.64
CA THR A 170 4.48 1.04 14.87
C THR A 170 3.70 2.10 14.12
N VAL A 171 3.57 1.91 12.81
CA VAL A 171 2.97 2.89 11.90
C VAL A 171 2.05 2.21 10.90
N ILE A 172 1.19 2.99 10.25
CA ILE A 172 0.45 2.56 9.06
C ILE A 172 1.18 3.09 7.83
N ALA A 173 1.66 2.17 6.99
CA ALA A 173 2.27 2.50 5.71
C ALA A 173 1.23 2.30 4.60
N LYS A 174 1.08 3.28 3.72
CA LYS A 174 0.26 3.18 2.52
C LYS A 174 1.10 3.57 1.31
N LEU A 175 1.18 2.69 0.31
CA LEU A 175 1.99 2.93 -0.89
C LEU A 175 1.34 2.34 -2.14
N ALA A 176 1.60 2.98 -3.27
CA ALA A 176 1.27 2.47 -4.60
C ALA A 176 2.18 1.28 -4.92
N ARG A 177 1.56 0.11 -5.12
CA ARG A 177 2.20 -1.08 -5.63
C ARG A 177 2.57 -0.91 -7.10
N PHE A 178 1.71 -0.22 -7.84
CA PHE A 178 1.82 -0.02 -9.29
C PHE A 178 1.50 1.42 -9.71
N GLU A 179 1.88 1.78 -10.95
CA GLU A 179 1.77 3.15 -11.45
C GLU A 179 0.34 3.69 -11.49
N TRP A 180 -0.66 2.83 -11.70
CA TRP A 180 -2.07 3.21 -11.72
C TRP A 180 -2.66 3.54 -10.33
N GLU A 181 -1.96 3.22 -9.25
CA GLU A 181 -2.37 3.56 -7.89
C GLU A 181 -1.84 4.92 -7.43
N ILE A 182 -0.80 5.45 -8.10
CA ILE A 182 -0.16 6.74 -7.76
C ILE A 182 -1.15 7.91 -7.69
N PRO A 183 -2.12 8.07 -8.61
CA PRO A 183 -3.09 9.17 -8.51
C PRO A 183 -3.91 9.15 -7.22
N ARG A 184 -4.28 7.97 -6.71
CA ARG A 184 -5.03 7.84 -5.45
C ARG A 184 -4.18 8.18 -4.24
N ILE A 185 -2.92 7.71 -4.22
CA ILE A 185 -1.95 8.08 -3.18
C ILE A 185 -1.67 9.59 -3.19
N GLU A 186 -1.52 10.20 -4.37
CA GLU A 186 -1.33 11.65 -4.53
C GLU A 186 -2.52 12.43 -3.96
N GLN A 187 -3.74 12.02 -4.30
CA GLN A 187 -4.98 12.65 -3.83
C GLN A 187 -5.09 12.58 -2.30
N GLU A 188 -4.85 11.41 -1.71
CA GLU A 188 -4.87 11.24 -0.27
C GLU A 188 -3.73 12.02 0.42
N THR A 189 -2.54 12.09 -0.19
CA THR A 189 -1.41 12.89 0.31
C THR A 189 -1.76 14.39 0.36
N GLN A 190 -2.48 14.90 -0.63
CA GLN A 190 -2.96 16.28 -0.65
C GLN A 190 -4.01 16.54 0.44
N ALA A 191 -4.91 15.58 0.70
CA ALA A 191 -5.85 15.67 1.81
C ALA A 191 -5.12 15.75 3.15
N TYR A 192 -4.15 14.86 3.41
CA TYR A 192 -3.34 14.91 4.64
C TYR A 192 -2.57 16.22 4.79
N LYS A 193 -2.08 16.82 3.71
CA LYS A 193 -1.46 18.14 3.73
C LYS A 193 -2.41 19.22 4.24
N MET A 194 -3.66 19.22 3.77
CA MET A 194 -4.67 20.19 4.21
C MET A 194 -5.15 19.94 5.64
N LEU A 195 -5.04 18.70 6.12
CA LEU A 195 -5.44 18.28 7.45
C LEU A 195 -4.30 18.38 8.47
N GLU A 196 -3.10 18.75 8.05
CA GLU A 196 -1.95 18.91 8.93
C GLU A 196 -2.30 19.83 10.10
N GLN A 197 -2.05 19.35 11.33
CA GLN A 197 -2.32 20.06 12.60
C GLN A 197 -3.80 20.37 12.91
N THR A 198 -4.76 19.89 12.13
CA THR A 198 -6.20 20.08 12.41
C THR A 198 -6.73 19.14 13.51
N GLY A 199 -6.02 18.03 13.74
CA GLY A 199 -6.45 16.94 14.62
C GLY A 199 -7.60 16.09 14.08
N LEU A 200 -8.01 16.29 12.81
CA LEU A 200 -9.14 15.58 12.21
C LEU A 200 -8.76 14.22 11.62
N ALA A 201 -7.47 13.98 11.40
CA ALA A 201 -6.91 12.81 10.74
C ALA A 201 -5.71 12.26 11.51
N PRO A 202 -5.24 11.03 11.23
CA PRO A 202 -3.96 10.55 11.71
C PRO A 202 -2.82 11.52 11.36
N GLN A 203 -1.84 11.63 12.26
CA GLN A 203 -0.61 12.35 11.99
C GLN A 203 0.13 11.71 10.82
N PHE A 204 0.49 12.54 9.84
CA PHE A 204 1.39 12.18 8.76
C PHE A 204 2.84 12.21 9.26
N LEU A 205 3.58 11.11 9.10
CA LEU A 205 4.91 10.93 9.69
C LEU A 205 6.05 11.01 8.67
N GLY A 206 5.75 10.81 7.39
CA GLY A 206 6.74 10.88 6.32
C GLY A 206 6.25 10.30 5.00
N HIS A 207 7.01 10.59 3.95
CA HIS A 207 6.81 10.01 2.62
C HIS A 207 7.59 8.70 2.49
N ILE A 208 7.03 7.73 1.77
CA ILE A 208 7.69 6.48 1.41
C ILE A 208 8.28 6.62 0.02
N HIS A 209 9.55 6.27 -0.15
CA HIS A 209 10.20 6.23 -1.45
C HIS A 209 10.79 4.86 -1.78
N GLU A 210 10.91 4.59 -3.09
CA GLU A 210 11.75 3.55 -3.65
C GLU A 210 12.74 4.17 -4.62
N HIS A 211 14.03 3.98 -4.38
CA HIS A 211 15.10 4.58 -5.20
C HIS A 211 14.93 6.10 -5.44
N GLY A 212 14.46 6.83 -4.44
CA GLY A 212 14.20 8.28 -4.51
C GLY A 212 12.84 8.68 -5.12
N ARG A 213 12.12 7.76 -5.78
CA ARG A 213 10.74 8.01 -6.26
C ARG A 213 9.77 7.85 -5.10
N VAL A 214 9.02 8.89 -4.77
CA VAL A 214 7.96 8.80 -3.73
C VAL A 214 6.78 8.01 -4.28
N VAL A 215 6.36 7.00 -3.51
CA VAL A 215 5.29 6.06 -3.88
C VAL A 215 4.20 5.95 -2.83
N GLY A 216 4.36 6.59 -1.67
CA GLY A 216 3.45 6.39 -0.54
C GLY A 216 3.78 7.31 0.63
N PHE A 217 3.19 6.99 1.78
CA PHE A 217 3.39 7.72 3.01
C PHE A 217 3.18 6.82 4.24
N VAL A 218 3.64 7.32 5.38
CA VAL A 218 3.53 6.70 6.69
C VAL A 218 2.67 7.58 7.59
N LEU A 219 1.74 6.98 8.32
CA LEU A 219 0.86 7.61 9.30
C LEU A 219 1.10 7.02 10.69
N GLU A 220 0.71 7.77 11.72
CA GLU A 220 0.54 7.19 13.07
C GLU A 220 -0.46 6.03 13.04
N LYS A 221 -0.23 5.04 13.91
CA LYS A 221 -1.23 4.01 14.18
C LYS A 221 -2.21 4.53 15.21
N LEU A 222 -3.50 4.38 14.92
CA LEU A 222 -4.58 4.66 15.86
C LEU A 222 -5.01 3.36 16.54
N GLU A 223 -5.23 3.42 17.85
CA GLU A 223 -5.66 2.28 18.68
C GLU A 223 -7.18 2.34 19.00
N GLY A 224 -7.95 3.02 18.14
CA GLY A 224 -9.40 3.23 18.31
C GLY A 224 -10.25 2.14 17.65
N SER A 225 -11.55 2.16 17.95
CA SER A 225 -12.54 1.30 17.27
C SER A 225 -13.10 1.99 16.03
N HIS A 226 -13.64 1.22 15.09
CA HIS A 226 -14.44 1.80 14.01
C HIS A 226 -15.69 2.48 14.55
N GLY A 227 -16.19 3.50 13.84
CA GLY A 227 -17.40 4.20 14.22
C GLY A 227 -18.63 3.30 14.23
N GLY A 228 -19.55 3.59 15.14
CA GLY A 228 -20.90 3.04 15.17
C GLY A 228 -21.96 4.15 15.16
N ILE A 229 -23.23 3.74 15.14
CA ILE A 229 -24.35 4.70 15.20
C ILE A 229 -24.40 5.47 16.52
N GLU A 230 -23.91 4.86 17.60
CA GLU A 230 -23.71 5.46 18.91
C GLU A 230 -22.76 6.67 18.86
N ASP A 231 -21.83 6.70 17.89
CA ASP A 231 -20.86 7.77 17.71
C ASP A 231 -21.32 8.87 16.75
N LEU A 232 -22.58 8.81 16.26
CA LEU A 232 -23.11 9.71 15.26
C LEU A 232 -22.86 11.20 15.57
N SER A 233 -22.98 11.59 16.83
CA SER A 233 -22.76 12.97 17.26
C SER A 233 -21.30 13.42 17.05
N VAL A 234 -20.34 12.57 17.43
CA VAL A 234 -18.90 12.84 17.29
C VAL A 234 -18.49 12.79 15.82
N CYS A 235 -18.97 11.80 15.06
CA CYS A 235 -18.71 11.67 13.63
C CYS A 235 -19.27 12.85 12.84
N LYS A 236 -20.50 13.34 13.17
CA LYS A 236 -21.07 14.55 12.56
C LYS A 236 -20.24 15.78 12.86
N ALA A 237 -19.83 15.98 14.11
CA ALA A 237 -19.00 17.12 14.49
C ALA A 237 -17.64 17.11 13.77
N LEU A 238 -17.02 15.93 13.64
CA LEU A 238 -15.78 15.73 12.89
C LEU A 238 -15.97 16.08 11.41
N LEU A 239 -16.98 15.49 10.77
CA LEU A 239 -17.25 15.68 9.35
C LEU A 239 -17.64 17.13 9.04
N GLN A 240 -18.37 17.81 9.94
CA GLN A 240 -18.70 19.22 9.78
C GLN A 240 -17.44 20.11 9.80
N ARG A 241 -16.48 19.81 10.69
CA ARG A 241 -15.18 20.51 10.70
C ARG A 241 -14.39 20.23 9.42
N PHE A 242 -14.43 18.99 8.93
CA PHE A 242 -13.81 18.59 7.67
C PHE A 242 -14.39 19.33 6.46
N HIS A 243 -15.72 19.38 6.35
CA HIS A 243 -16.45 20.18 5.34
C HIS A 243 -16.14 21.68 5.47
N GLY A 244 -15.98 22.19 6.69
CA GLY A 244 -15.59 23.58 6.95
C GLY A 244 -14.21 23.96 6.37
N LEU A 245 -13.35 22.99 6.06
CA LEU A 245 -12.09 23.21 5.32
C LEU A 245 -12.27 23.22 3.80
N GLY A 246 -13.51 23.08 3.31
CA GLY A 246 -13.82 22.95 1.90
C GLY A 246 -13.52 21.56 1.33
N LEU A 247 -13.37 20.53 2.17
CA LEU A 247 -13.08 19.16 1.76
C LEU A 247 -14.34 18.30 1.78
N LEU A 248 -14.58 17.55 0.71
CA LEU A 248 -15.54 16.45 0.68
C LEU A 248 -14.79 15.13 0.83
N HIS A 249 -15.30 14.18 1.62
CA HIS A 249 -14.60 12.89 1.82
C HIS A 249 -14.80 11.95 0.62
N GLY A 250 -16.03 11.87 0.11
CA GLY A 250 -16.43 11.08 -1.06
C GLY A 250 -16.66 9.59 -0.80
N ASP A 251 -16.46 9.12 0.43
CA ASP A 251 -16.64 7.71 0.84
C ASP A 251 -16.85 7.55 2.35
N VAL A 252 -17.66 8.42 2.97
CA VAL A 252 -17.95 8.27 4.40
C VAL A 252 -18.64 6.93 4.65
N ASN A 253 -18.04 6.11 5.50
CA ASN A 253 -18.59 4.85 5.99
C ASN A 253 -18.01 4.57 7.38
N ARG A 254 -18.61 3.64 8.12
CA ARG A 254 -18.22 3.34 9.50
C ARG A 254 -16.75 2.99 9.70
N TYR A 255 -16.10 2.36 8.72
CA TYR A 255 -14.72 1.92 8.82
C TYR A 255 -13.72 3.07 8.68
N ASN A 256 -14.15 4.18 8.05
CA ASN A 256 -13.33 5.37 7.84
C ASN A 256 -13.33 6.33 9.05
N PHE A 257 -14.13 6.07 10.08
CA PHE A 257 -14.08 6.77 11.35
C PHE A 257 -13.40 5.90 12.40
N ILE A 258 -12.38 6.44 13.06
CA ILE A 258 -11.68 5.79 14.17
C ILE A 258 -11.98 6.56 15.46
N ILE A 259 -12.64 5.90 16.40
CA ILE A 259 -13.11 6.45 17.67
C ILE A 259 -12.10 6.12 18.76
N GLN A 260 -11.60 7.15 19.44
CA GLN A 260 -10.65 7.02 20.54
C GLN A 260 -10.93 8.04 21.63
N GLN A 261 -11.18 7.57 22.84
CA GLN A 261 -11.36 8.41 24.04
C GLN A 261 -12.39 9.54 23.87
N GLY A 262 -13.52 9.25 23.20
CA GLY A 262 -14.58 10.22 22.95
C GLY A 262 -14.28 11.24 21.85
N SER A 263 -13.16 11.07 21.13
CA SER A 263 -12.84 11.81 19.90
C SER A 263 -12.87 10.88 18.70
N ALA A 264 -12.96 11.45 17.50
CA ALA A 264 -12.92 10.70 16.26
C ALA A 264 -11.80 11.25 15.35
N LYS A 265 -11.24 10.36 14.52
CA LYS A 265 -10.37 10.71 13.40
C LYS A 265 -10.91 10.08 12.12
N LEU A 266 -10.75 10.79 11.01
CA LEU A 266 -11.16 10.35 9.68
C LEU A 266 -9.94 9.78 8.95
N ILE A 267 -10.13 8.71 8.19
CA ILE A 267 -9.09 8.03 7.40
C ILE A 267 -9.60 7.73 5.99
N ASP A 268 -8.67 7.31 5.12
CA ASP A 268 -8.92 6.88 3.74
C ASP A 268 -9.47 7.98 2.81
N PHE A 269 -8.60 8.93 2.50
CA PHE A 269 -8.96 10.10 1.69
C PHE A 269 -8.77 9.91 0.18
N GLU A 270 -8.70 8.68 -0.32
CA GLU A 270 -8.49 8.40 -1.75
C GLU A 270 -9.57 9.00 -2.66
N ARG A 271 -10.78 9.22 -2.13
CA ARG A 271 -11.89 9.89 -2.84
C ARG A 271 -12.08 11.35 -2.45
N SER A 272 -11.27 11.85 -1.53
CA SER A 272 -11.46 13.19 -1.00
C SER A 272 -11.04 14.26 -2.00
N ARG A 273 -11.79 15.35 -2.05
CA ARG A 273 -11.51 16.45 -2.97
C ARG A 273 -11.76 17.79 -2.30
N TYR A 274 -10.94 18.77 -2.66
CA TYR A 274 -11.14 20.15 -2.28
C TYR A 274 -12.20 20.78 -3.20
N CYS A 275 -13.37 21.07 -2.64
CA CYS A 275 -14.52 21.62 -3.34
C CYS A 275 -15.28 22.61 -2.42
N PRO A 276 -14.71 23.78 -2.12
CA PRO A 276 -15.24 24.74 -1.13
C PRO A 276 -16.57 25.42 -1.52
N ARG A 277 -17.21 24.98 -2.61
CA ARG A 277 -18.49 25.53 -3.12
C ARG A 277 -19.51 24.45 -3.43
N GLU A 278 -19.26 23.22 -2.98
CA GLU A 278 -20.15 22.09 -3.23
C GLU A 278 -20.96 21.74 -1.99
N ASP A 279 -21.67 22.75 -1.48
CA ASP A 279 -22.49 22.65 -0.28
C ASP A 279 -23.54 21.54 -0.42
N GLU A 280 -24.12 21.36 -1.62
CA GLU A 280 -25.07 20.28 -1.90
C GLU A 280 -24.45 18.89 -1.71
N ALA A 281 -23.22 18.68 -2.18
CA ALA A 281 -22.52 17.40 -2.03
C ALA A 281 -22.12 17.14 -0.57
N MET A 282 -21.63 18.17 0.13
CA MET A 282 -21.29 18.09 1.56
C MET A 282 -22.53 17.83 2.42
N ASN A 283 -23.65 18.50 2.13
CA ASN A 283 -24.93 18.26 2.79
C ASN A 283 -25.44 16.85 2.53
N ALA A 284 -25.32 16.34 1.30
CA ALA A 284 -25.68 14.96 0.98
C ALA A 284 -24.84 13.95 1.75
N GLU A 285 -23.52 14.15 1.83
CA GLU A 285 -22.59 13.33 2.62
C GLU A 285 -22.90 13.38 4.12
N MET A 286 -23.25 14.55 4.65
CA MET A 286 -23.66 14.73 6.05
C MET A 286 -25.00 14.02 6.35
N ASN A 287 -25.96 14.09 5.43
CA ASN A 287 -27.28 13.50 5.59
C ASN A 287 -27.24 11.97 5.51
N SER A 288 -26.35 11.39 4.71
CA SER A 288 -26.19 9.93 4.60
C SER A 288 -25.44 9.30 5.77
N LEU A 289 -24.72 10.09 6.58
CA LEU A 289 -23.81 9.58 7.60
C LEU A 289 -24.48 8.62 8.61
N SER A 290 -25.74 8.87 8.99
CA SER A 290 -26.45 7.98 9.93
C SER A 290 -26.61 6.57 9.37
N GLU A 291 -26.96 6.44 8.10
CA GLU A 291 -27.10 5.14 7.44
C GLU A 291 -25.74 4.47 7.24
N GLN A 292 -24.73 5.26 6.88
CA GLN A 292 -23.36 4.79 6.67
C GLN A 292 -22.68 4.27 7.94
N LEU A 293 -23.10 4.74 9.12
CA LEU A 293 -22.64 4.23 10.42
C LEU A 293 -23.40 2.96 10.87
N MET A 294 -24.63 2.76 10.39
CA MET A 294 -25.43 1.55 10.64
C MET A 294 -25.10 0.41 9.66
N GLU A 295 -24.35 0.68 8.60
CA GLU A 295 -24.13 -0.29 7.52
C GLU A 295 -23.19 -1.43 7.95
N ASP A 296 -23.75 -2.64 8.13
CA ASP A 296 -23.03 -3.86 8.53
C ASP A 296 -22.69 -4.78 7.35
N THR A 297 -22.93 -4.32 6.11
CA THR A 297 -22.80 -5.13 4.89
C THR A 297 -21.35 -5.47 4.51
N GLY A 298 -20.36 -4.97 5.25
CA GLY A 298 -18.93 -5.19 5.01
C GLY A 298 -18.32 -4.29 3.93
N ARG A 299 -19.07 -3.34 3.37
CA ARG A 299 -18.54 -2.34 2.44
C ARG A 299 -17.53 -1.44 3.18
N GLY A 300 -16.27 -1.43 2.74
CA GLY A 300 -15.18 -0.65 3.36
C GLY A 300 -14.39 -1.40 4.45
N ALA A 301 -14.76 -2.65 4.79
CA ALA A 301 -14.15 -3.38 5.90
C ALA A 301 -12.69 -3.87 5.66
N GLY A 302 -12.12 -3.65 4.47
CA GLY A 302 -10.89 -4.33 4.07
C GLY A 302 -11.04 -5.86 4.08
N ILE A 303 -9.98 -6.59 3.74
CA ILE A 303 -10.02 -8.06 3.81
C ILE A 303 -9.93 -8.45 5.29
N ILE A 304 -11.07 -8.73 5.93
CA ILE A 304 -11.10 -9.32 7.26
C ILE A 304 -10.58 -10.76 7.13
N PHE A 305 -9.35 -11.00 7.58
CA PHE A 305 -8.95 -12.35 7.96
C PHE A 305 -9.78 -12.73 9.17
N LYS A 306 -10.75 -13.63 8.98
CA LYS A 306 -11.27 -14.39 10.11
C LYS A 306 -10.11 -15.27 10.58
N GLU A 307 -9.52 -14.92 11.72
CA GLU A 307 -8.79 -15.90 12.51
C GLU A 307 -9.77 -17.06 12.74
N ILE A 308 -9.49 -18.19 12.10
CA ILE A 308 -10.16 -19.42 12.45
C ILE A 308 -9.49 -19.82 13.75
N ASP A 309 -10.15 -19.54 14.87
CA ASP A 309 -9.80 -20.15 16.13
C ASP A 309 -9.82 -21.67 15.91
N ALA A 310 -8.63 -22.27 15.95
CA ALA A 310 -8.48 -23.70 16.09
C ALA A 310 -8.86 -24.05 17.53
N ASP A 311 -10.15 -23.99 17.84
CA ASP A 311 -10.68 -24.64 19.02
C ASP A 311 -10.61 -26.15 18.79
N GLY A 312 -9.77 -26.77 19.62
CA GLY A 312 -9.48 -28.17 19.57
C GLY A 312 -10.67 -29.04 19.94
N ASN A 313 -10.72 -30.19 19.26
CA ASN A 313 -11.03 -31.46 19.91
C ASN A 313 -10.32 -32.59 19.14
#